data_AF-A0A2R6LH97-F1
#
_entry.id   AF-A0A2R6LH97-F1
#
_cell.length_a   1.000
_cell.length_b   1.000
_cell.length_c   1.000
_cell.angle_alpha   90.00
_cell.angle_beta   90.00
_cell.angle_gamma   90.00
#
_symmetry.space_group_name_H-M   'P 1'
#
loop_
_entity.id
_entity.type
_entity.pdbx_description
1 polymer ?
#
loop_
_entity_poly.entity_id
_entity_poly.type
_entity_poly.pdbx_seq_one_letter_code
_entity_poly.pdbx_strand_id
1 'polypeptide(L)'
;MGREMTDFIKAYAKAEDLNERYRLLREEMAVLRDSADDDGRYDPSAVRETVRDLAADHDGRLVVFVANDFGLPVNFRPEGLEPEKLDGVRRAILEEKYDHHQSDLDAVRRDLLDEHPRVHKAIVADVGGDDVRYHLPEGSNEKTNFLTVREMVGLVDYTTNSAQASSQSRTYRT
;
A
#
# COMPACT_ATOMS: atom_id res chain seq x y z
N MET A 1 -18.61 12.33 20.06
CA MET A 1 -18.09 12.73 18.72
C MET A 1 -19.12 12.36 17.67
N GLY A 2 -19.51 13.28 16.79
CA GLY A 2 -20.59 13.02 15.81
C GLY A 2 -21.07 14.22 14.97
N ARG A 3 -20.41 15.38 15.07
CA ARG A 3 -20.79 16.58 14.31
C ARG A 3 -20.22 16.59 12.89
N GLU A 4 -18.94 16.25 12.71
CA GLU A 4 -18.23 16.37 11.41
C GLU A 4 -18.75 15.42 10.33
N MET A 5 -18.90 14.13 10.62
CA MET A 5 -19.40 13.15 9.64
C MET A 5 -20.83 13.48 9.14
N THR A 6 -21.64 14.12 9.98
CA THR A 6 -23.01 14.53 9.62
C THR A 6 -23.02 15.74 8.68
N ASP A 7 -22.05 16.63 8.80
CA ASP A 7 -21.95 17.84 7.97
C ASP A 7 -21.29 17.52 6.61
N PHE A 8 -20.28 16.64 6.57
CA PHE A 8 -19.76 16.08 5.32
C PHE A 8 -20.87 15.39 4.50
N ILE A 9 -21.62 14.46 5.09
CA ILE A 9 -22.68 13.71 4.37
C ILE A 9 -23.72 14.66 3.77
N LYS A 10 -24.10 15.71 4.51
CA LYS A 10 -25.03 16.73 4.02
C LYS A 10 -24.45 17.56 2.88
N ALA A 11 -23.18 17.96 2.96
CA ALA A 11 -22.51 18.71 1.90
C ALA A 11 -22.35 17.85 0.63
N TYR A 12 -21.91 16.60 0.79
CA TYR A 12 -21.71 15.65 -0.29
C TYR A 12 -23.03 15.32 -1.01
N ALA A 13 -24.11 15.07 -0.27
CA ALA A 13 -25.42 14.77 -0.85
C ALA A 13 -26.03 15.95 -1.63
N LYS A 14 -25.68 17.19 -1.27
CA LYS A 14 -26.16 18.41 -1.93
C LYS A 14 -25.30 18.87 -3.11
N ALA A 15 -24.06 18.38 -3.24
CA ALA A 15 -23.23 18.71 -4.38
C ALA A 15 -23.82 18.10 -5.65
N GLU A 16 -24.12 18.95 -6.65
CA GLU A 16 -24.65 18.53 -7.95
C GLU A 16 -23.54 18.29 -8.99
N ASP A 17 -22.36 18.90 -8.78
CA ASP A 17 -21.17 18.71 -9.60
C ASP A 17 -20.32 17.52 -9.11
N LEU A 18 -19.82 16.72 -10.06
CA LEU A 18 -18.99 15.56 -9.78
C LEU A 18 -17.60 15.96 -9.27
N ASN A 19 -17.03 17.07 -9.74
CA ASN A 19 -15.72 17.51 -9.23
C ASN A 19 -15.83 18.00 -7.79
N GLU A 20 -16.92 18.69 -7.45
CA GLU A 20 -17.21 19.12 -6.09
C GLU A 20 -17.42 17.94 -5.13
N ARG A 21 -18.17 16.91 -5.54
CA ARG A 21 -18.28 15.65 -4.78
C ARG A 21 -16.92 15.01 -4.54
N TYR A 22 -16.08 14.98 -5.58
CA TYR A 22 -14.74 14.40 -5.48
C TYR A 22 -13.84 15.20 -4.53
N ARG A 23 -13.89 16.55 -4.57
CA ARG A 23 -13.18 17.42 -3.64
C ARG A 23 -13.60 17.16 -2.19
N LEU A 24 -14.90 17.11 -1.91
CA LEU A 24 -15.45 16.84 -0.57
C LEU A 24 -15.02 15.46 -0.04
N LEU A 25 -15.02 14.43 -0.89
CA LEU A 25 -14.50 13.11 -0.52
C LEU A 25 -13.02 13.15 -0.15
N ARG A 26 -12.19 13.86 -0.93
CA ARG A 26 -10.76 13.98 -0.63
C ARG A 26 -10.49 14.73 0.68
N GLU A 27 -11.28 15.75 0.98
CA GLU A 27 -11.19 16.50 2.23
C GLU A 27 -11.59 15.66 3.43
N GLU A 28 -12.70 14.92 3.34
CA GLU A 28 -13.12 14.00 4.40
C GLU A 28 -12.10 12.87 4.60
N MET A 29 -11.55 12.32 3.51
CA MET A 29 -10.47 11.33 3.61
C MET A 29 -9.23 11.91 4.31
N ALA A 30 -8.88 13.18 4.07
CA ALA A 30 -7.76 13.83 4.74
C ALA A 30 -8.05 14.06 6.24
N VAL A 31 -9.27 14.45 6.61
CA VAL A 31 -9.69 14.59 8.02
C VAL A 31 -9.66 13.24 8.74
N LEU A 32 -10.21 12.19 8.09
CA LEU A 32 -10.18 10.83 8.62
C LEU A 32 -8.75 10.29 8.76
N ARG A 33 -7.85 10.69 7.86
CA ARG A 33 -6.42 10.35 7.92
C ARG A 33 -5.71 11.05 9.08
N ASP A 34 -5.88 12.36 9.21
CA ASP A 34 -5.23 13.15 10.27
C ASP A 34 -5.80 12.80 11.67
N SER A 35 -7.07 12.40 11.75
CA SER A 35 -7.68 11.88 12.99
C SER A 35 -7.35 10.41 13.26
N ALA A 36 -6.85 9.66 12.28
CA ALA A 36 -6.42 8.29 12.48
C ALA A 36 -5.04 8.20 13.17
N ASP A 37 -4.18 9.21 13.00
CA ASP A 37 -2.86 9.28 13.63
C ASP A 37 -2.92 9.33 15.17
N ASP A 38 -4.05 9.73 15.76
CA ASP A 38 -4.21 9.95 17.21
C ASP A 38 -4.77 8.74 18.00
N ASP A 39 -5.26 7.71 17.30
CA ASP A 39 -6.09 6.64 17.90
C ASP A 39 -5.41 5.25 17.94
N GLY A 40 -4.08 5.19 17.73
CA GLY A 40 -3.33 3.92 17.67
C GLY A 40 -3.63 3.09 16.42
N ARG A 41 -4.10 3.73 15.34
CA ARG A 41 -4.50 3.10 14.07
C ARG A 41 -3.29 3.03 13.13
N TYR A 42 -3.06 1.84 12.56
CA TYR A 42 -1.93 1.52 11.66
C TYR A 42 -0.57 1.91 12.24
N ASP A 43 0.09 0.97 12.93
CA ASP A 43 1.46 1.16 13.40
C ASP A 43 2.45 0.74 12.29
N PRO A 44 3.07 1.70 11.57
CA PRO A 44 3.96 1.35 10.48
C PRO A 44 5.31 0.80 11.00
N SER A 45 5.60 0.93 12.30
CA SER A 45 6.77 0.32 12.93
C SER A 45 6.53 -1.17 13.16
N ALA A 46 5.35 -1.55 13.65
CA ALA A 46 4.95 -2.95 13.77
C ALA A 46 4.91 -3.64 12.39
N VAL A 47 4.33 -2.99 11.38
CA VAL A 47 4.33 -3.51 9.99
C VAL A 47 5.75 -3.69 9.47
N ARG A 48 6.65 -2.73 9.75
CA ARG A 48 8.07 -2.83 9.37
C ARG A 48 8.74 -4.04 10.02
N GLU A 49 8.48 -4.31 11.29
CA GLU A 49 9.04 -5.45 12.01
C GLU A 49 8.56 -6.77 11.42
N THR A 50 7.26 -6.90 11.14
CA THR A 50 6.71 -8.06 10.44
C THR A 50 7.30 -8.22 9.05
N VAL A 51 7.44 -7.14 8.27
CA VAL A 51 8.09 -7.21 6.94
C VAL A 51 9.54 -7.64 7.06
N ARG A 52 10.29 -7.16 8.05
CA ARG A 52 11.67 -7.58 8.29
C ARG A 52 11.74 -9.08 8.58
N ASP A 53 10.87 -9.57 9.46
CA ASP A 53 10.88 -10.96 9.89
C ASP A 53 10.49 -11.89 8.72
N LEU A 54 9.48 -11.51 7.93
CA LEU A 54 9.11 -12.20 6.69
C LEU A 54 10.22 -12.12 5.62
N ALA A 55 10.95 -11.00 5.55
CA ALA A 55 12.05 -10.84 4.60
C ALA A 55 13.25 -11.73 4.94
N ALA A 56 13.46 -12.11 6.20
CA ALA A 56 14.55 -12.99 6.59
C ALA A 56 14.50 -14.34 5.87
N ASP A 57 13.30 -14.87 5.62
CA ASP A 57 13.08 -16.11 4.87
C ASP A 57 13.32 -15.95 3.35
N HIS A 58 13.50 -14.70 2.89
CA HIS A 58 13.75 -14.31 1.50
C HIS A 58 15.11 -13.60 1.32
N ASP A 59 16.08 -13.94 2.16
CA ASP A 59 17.45 -13.34 2.21
C ASP A 59 17.46 -11.82 2.39
N GLY A 60 16.39 -11.25 2.97
CA GLY A 60 16.28 -9.82 3.23
C GLY A 60 15.97 -8.99 1.99
N ARG A 61 15.35 -9.59 0.95
CA ARG A 61 15.23 -8.98 -0.40
C ARG A 61 13.82 -8.53 -0.75
N LEU A 62 12.93 -8.43 0.24
CA LEU A 62 11.53 -8.10 -0.01
C LEU A 62 11.29 -6.59 -0.07
N VAL A 63 10.62 -6.15 -1.12
CA VAL A 63 9.99 -4.83 -1.18
C VAL A 63 8.49 -5.02 -1.02
N VAL A 64 7.91 -4.38 -0.02
CA VAL A 64 6.48 -4.51 0.30
C VAL A 64 5.82 -3.15 0.23
N PHE A 65 4.81 -3.04 -0.63
CA PHE A 65 3.99 -1.83 -0.77
C PHE A 65 2.67 -2.07 -0.08
N VAL A 66 2.32 -1.23 0.88
CA VAL A 66 1.05 -1.34 1.61
C VAL A 66 0.21 -0.08 1.49
N ALA A 67 -1.11 -0.24 1.60
CA ALA A 67 -2.02 0.87 1.85
C ALA A 67 -3.10 0.46 2.86
N ASN A 68 -3.44 1.40 3.75
CA ASN A 68 -4.55 1.26 4.70
C ASN A 68 -5.85 1.90 4.14
N ASP A 69 -6.95 1.74 4.90
CA ASP A 69 -8.28 2.31 4.61
C ASP A 69 -8.30 3.81 4.28
N PHE A 70 -7.34 4.57 4.82
CA PHE A 70 -7.28 6.02 4.67
C PHE A 70 -6.33 6.46 3.55
N GLY A 71 -5.86 5.52 2.73
CA GLY A 71 -5.01 5.83 1.58
C GLY A 71 -3.65 6.41 1.99
N LEU A 72 -3.04 5.87 3.05
CA LEU A 72 -1.63 6.11 3.39
C LEU A 72 -0.75 5.02 2.78
N PRO A 73 -0.30 5.19 1.53
CA PRO A 73 0.61 4.25 0.91
C PRO A 73 1.99 4.36 1.55
N VAL A 74 2.58 3.23 1.91
CA VAL A 74 3.93 3.13 2.46
C VAL A 74 4.66 2.01 1.74
N ASN A 75 5.92 2.22 1.37
CA ASN A 75 6.79 1.10 1.00
C ASN A 75 7.76 0.75 2.13
N PHE A 76 7.99 -0.54 2.29
CA PHE A 76 9.00 -1.14 3.15
C PHE A 76 10.05 -1.79 2.26
N ARG A 77 11.31 -1.43 2.45
CA ARG A 77 12.42 -1.93 1.62
C ARG A 77 13.67 -2.21 2.45
N PRO A 78 14.60 -3.05 1.96
CA PRO A 78 15.88 -3.25 2.61
C PRO A 78 16.67 -1.94 2.70
N GLU A 79 17.40 -1.75 3.79
CA GLU A 79 18.38 -0.66 3.91
C GLU A 79 19.46 -0.83 2.83
N GLY A 80 19.78 0.25 2.11
CA GLY A 80 20.74 0.22 1.01
C GLY A 80 20.20 -0.32 -0.32
N LEU A 81 18.89 -0.58 -0.45
CA LEU A 81 18.33 -0.95 -1.75
C LEU A 81 18.51 0.20 -2.75
N GLU A 82 19.17 -0.12 -3.87
CA GLU A 82 19.40 0.82 -4.96
C GLU A 82 18.07 1.29 -5.59
N PRO A 83 17.91 2.61 -5.86
CA PRO A 83 16.69 3.16 -6.46
C PRO A 83 16.25 2.45 -7.74
N GLU A 84 17.21 2.00 -8.56
CA GLU A 84 16.95 1.35 -9.85
C GLU A 84 16.24 -0.01 -9.68
N LYS A 85 16.48 -0.71 -8.58
CA LYS A 85 15.76 -1.96 -8.26
C LYS A 85 14.30 -1.68 -7.93
N LEU A 86 14.01 -0.58 -7.23
CA LEU A 86 12.64 -0.15 -6.93
C LEU A 86 11.88 0.28 -8.21
N ASP A 87 12.56 0.98 -9.12
CA ASP A 87 12.02 1.31 -10.44
C ASP A 87 11.80 0.05 -11.31
N GLY A 88 12.66 -0.96 -11.15
CA GLY A 88 12.49 -2.28 -11.76
C GLY A 88 11.17 -2.93 -11.37
N VAL A 89 10.79 -2.86 -10.09
CA VAL A 89 9.50 -3.40 -9.61
C VAL A 89 8.33 -2.72 -10.31
N ARG A 90 8.36 -1.39 -10.40
CA ARG A 90 7.33 -0.60 -11.09
C ARG A 90 7.20 -1.01 -12.56
N ARG A 91 8.33 -1.14 -13.27
CA ARG A 91 8.35 -1.52 -14.68
C ARG A 91 7.76 -2.92 -14.89
N ALA A 92 8.22 -3.90 -14.10
CA ALA A 92 7.75 -5.28 -14.20
C ALA A 92 6.23 -5.41 -14.01
N ILE A 93 5.66 -4.67 -13.05
CA ILE A 93 4.20 -4.64 -12.80
C ILE A 93 3.44 -3.98 -13.96
N LEU A 94 3.98 -2.91 -14.55
CA LEU A 94 3.33 -2.20 -15.66
C LEU A 94 3.29 -3.02 -16.96
N GLU A 95 4.36 -3.78 -17.22
CA GLU A 95 4.53 -4.58 -18.43
C GLU A 95 3.68 -5.84 -18.39
N GLU A 96 3.61 -6.52 -17.25
CA GLU A 96 3.05 -7.89 -17.19
C GLU A 96 1.81 -8.06 -16.31
N LYS A 97 1.42 -7.02 -15.53
CA LYS A 97 0.16 -6.83 -14.76
C LYS A 97 -0.40 -8.03 -13.98
N TYR A 98 -0.73 -9.15 -14.61
CA TYR A 98 -1.34 -10.33 -14.00
C TYR A 98 -0.57 -11.64 -14.27
N ASP A 99 0.53 -11.61 -15.02
CA ASP A 99 1.15 -12.84 -15.54
C ASP A 99 2.03 -13.58 -14.50
N HIS A 100 2.26 -12.99 -13.32
CA HIS A 100 3.16 -13.54 -12.30
C HIS A 100 2.43 -14.00 -11.04
N HIS A 101 1.98 -15.26 -11.02
CA HIS A 101 1.54 -15.90 -9.80
C HIS A 101 2.73 -16.54 -9.06
N GLN A 102 3.26 -15.84 -8.05
CA GLN A 102 4.33 -16.34 -7.17
C GLN A 102 3.72 -16.80 -5.82
N SER A 103 3.56 -18.11 -5.62
CA SER A 103 2.84 -18.65 -4.44
C SER A 103 3.52 -18.38 -3.10
N ASP A 104 4.85 -18.30 -3.11
CA ASP A 104 5.67 -17.90 -1.96
C ASP A 104 5.41 -16.44 -1.56
N LEU A 105 5.38 -15.52 -2.53
CA LEU A 105 5.11 -14.10 -2.26
C LEU A 105 3.64 -13.83 -1.88
N ASP A 106 2.69 -14.64 -2.37
CA ASP A 106 1.31 -14.59 -1.90
C ASP A 106 1.16 -15.09 -0.46
N ALA A 107 1.95 -16.08 -0.02
CA ALA A 107 1.97 -16.51 1.39
C ALA A 107 2.44 -15.35 2.30
N VAL A 108 3.57 -14.73 1.96
CA VAL A 108 4.07 -13.52 2.67
C VAL A 108 3.00 -12.43 2.75
N ARG A 109 2.31 -12.19 1.63
CA ARG A 109 1.23 -11.21 1.56
C ARG A 109 0.08 -11.55 2.52
N ARG A 110 -0.36 -12.81 2.56
CA ARG A 110 -1.45 -13.23 3.45
C ARG A 110 -1.06 -13.12 4.91
N ASP A 111 0.13 -13.59 5.28
CA ASP A 111 0.64 -13.49 6.65
C ASP A 111 0.70 -12.04 7.12
N LEU A 112 1.14 -11.13 6.24
CA LEU A 112 1.14 -9.69 6.52
C LEU A 112 -0.27 -9.13 6.75
N LEU A 113 -1.25 -9.52 5.93
CA LEU A 113 -2.62 -9.02 6.02
C LEU A 113 -3.37 -9.61 7.23
N ASP A 114 -3.08 -10.86 7.60
CA ASP A 114 -3.66 -11.51 8.76
C ASP A 114 -3.12 -10.90 10.07
N GLU A 115 -1.82 -10.60 10.13
CA GLU A 115 -1.19 -9.93 11.27
C GLU A 115 -1.59 -8.45 11.38
N HIS A 116 -1.73 -7.78 10.23
CA HIS A 116 -2.07 -6.36 10.15
C HIS A 116 -3.41 -6.13 9.45
N PRO A 117 -4.55 -6.38 10.12
CA PRO A 117 -5.88 -6.29 9.52
C PRO A 117 -6.29 -4.87 9.09
N ARG A 118 -5.48 -3.85 9.41
CA ARG A 118 -5.64 -2.46 8.94
C ARG A 118 -4.85 -2.16 7.66
N VAL A 119 -3.99 -3.08 7.23
CA VAL A 119 -3.41 -3.08 5.89
C VAL A 119 -4.42 -3.74 4.97
N HIS A 120 -4.91 -3.00 3.99
CA HIS A 120 -6.01 -3.46 3.11
C HIS A 120 -5.51 -3.81 1.72
N LYS A 121 -4.35 -3.25 1.34
CA LYS A 121 -3.67 -3.53 0.07
C LYS A 121 -2.22 -3.82 0.40
N ALA A 122 -1.70 -4.91 -0.17
CA ALA A 122 -0.29 -5.29 -0.06
C ALA A 122 0.18 -5.88 -1.39
N ILE A 123 1.32 -5.41 -1.87
CA ILE A 123 2.05 -5.95 -3.03
C ILE A 123 3.44 -6.33 -2.53
N VAL A 124 3.86 -7.55 -2.82
CA VAL A 124 5.16 -8.09 -2.38
C VAL A 124 6.00 -8.37 -3.61
N ALA A 125 7.22 -7.86 -3.61
CA ALA A 125 8.22 -8.10 -4.63
C ALA A 125 9.53 -8.60 -4.01
N ASP A 126 10.19 -9.53 -4.68
CA ASP A 126 11.53 -10.00 -4.38
C ASP A 126 12.48 -9.46 -5.45
N VAL A 127 13.49 -8.71 -5.01
CA VAL A 127 14.46 -8.00 -5.88
C VAL A 127 15.84 -8.67 -5.90
N GLY A 128 15.93 -9.94 -5.51
CA GLY A 128 17.19 -10.66 -5.32
C GLY A 128 17.94 -11.11 -6.56
N GLY A 129 17.31 -11.12 -7.74
CA GLY A 129 17.90 -11.54 -9.01
C GLY A 129 18.11 -10.40 -10.01
N ASP A 130 18.47 -10.76 -11.23
CA ASP A 130 18.51 -9.81 -12.36
C ASP A 130 17.11 -9.30 -12.72
N ASP A 131 16.12 -10.19 -12.59
CA ASP A 131 14.70 -9.89 -12.77
C ASP A 131 13.95 -9.74 -11.44
N VAL A 132 12.91 -8.90 -11.44
CA VAL A 132 12.03 -8.72 -10.28
C VAL A 132 10.94 -9.78 -10.31
N ARG A 133 10.79 -10.50 -9.20
CA ARG A 133 9.63 -11.36 -8.96
C ARG A 133 8.62 -10.57 -8.13
N TYR A 134 7.35 -10.62 -8.48
CA TYR A 134 6.32 -9.96 -7.69
C TYR A 134 5.04 -10.79 -7.68
N HIS A 135 4.22 -10.59 -6.65
CA HIS A 135 2.87 -11.09 -6.61
C HIS A 135 1.89 -9.91 -6.62
N LEU A 136 1.03 -9.89 -7.64
CA LEU A 136 -0.10 -8.99 -7.74
C LEU A 136 -1.39 -9.78 -7.61
N PRO A 137 -2.22 -9.55 -6.57
CA PRO A 137 -3.44 -10.31 -6.40
C PRO A 137 -4.41 -10.02 -7.56
N GLU A 138 -5.14 -11.03 -8.01
CA GLU A 138 -6.27 -10.83 -8.92
C GLU A 138 -7.30 -9.88 -8.28
N GLY A 139 -7.96 -9.07 -9.09
CA GLY A 139 -8.70 -7.88 -8.67
C GLY A 139 -9.98 -8.08 -7.84
N SER A 140 -10.17 -9.24 -7.20
CA SER A 140 -11.29 -9.50 -6.31
C SER A 140 -11.09 -10.75 -5.48
N ASN A 141 -11.26 -10.65 -4.16
CA ASN A 141 -11.66 -11.78 -3.32
C ASN A 141 -13.00 -11.48 -2.66
N GLU A 142 -13.66 -12.48 -2.07
CA GLU A 142 -15.02 -12.35 -1.51
C GLU A 142 -15.16 -11.32 -0.37
N LYS A 143 -14.05 -10.82 0.18
CA LYS A 143 -14.03 -9.90 1.33
C LYS A 143 -13.56 -8.49 0.97
N THR A 144 -12.86 -8.30 -0.15
CA THR A 144 -12.29 -7.00 -0.56
C THR A 144 -12.88 -6.59 -1.91
N ASN A 145 -13.91 -5.76 -1.86
CA ASN A 145 -14.59 -5.21 -3.03
C ASN A 145 -13.75 -4.09 -3.66
N PHE A 146 -13.34 -4.30 -4.92
CA PHE A 146 -12.68 -3.35 -5.82
C PHE A 146 -11.20 -3.07 -5.52
N LEU A 147 -10.35 -3.89 -6.12
CA LEU A 147 -8.96 -3.55 -6.41
C LEU A 147 -8.69 -3.70 -7.90
N THR A 148 -8.74 -2.59 -8.62
CA THR A 148 -8.28 -2.57 -10.00
C THR A 148 -6.76 -2.57 -10.03
N VAL A 149 -6.15 -3.21 -11.03
CA VAL A 149 -4.68 -3.12 -11.23
C VAL A 149 -4.20 -1.68 -11.33
N ARG A 150 -5.05 -0.77 -11.81
CA ARG A 150 -4.74 0.66 -11.84
C ARG A 150 -4.50 1.25 -10.45
N GLU A 151 -5.24 0.82 -9.43
CA GLU A 151 -5.04 1.28 -8.05
C GLU A 151 -3.79 0.68 -7.43
N MET A 152 -3.47 -0.57 -7.75
CA MET A 152 -2.25 -1.24 -7.28
C MET A 152 -0.98 -0.68 -7.95
N VAL A 153 -1.03 -0.45 -9.26
CA VAL A 153 0.01 0.29 -9.99
C VAL A 153 0.11 1.72 -9.44
N GLY A 154 -1.01 2.37 -9.16
CA GLY A 154 -1.02 3.70 -8.53
C GLY A 154 -0.35 3.70 -7.16
N LEU A 155 -0.50 2.64 -6.36
CA LEU A 155 0.19 2.45 -5.09
C LEU A 155 1.71 2.36 -5.29
N VAL A 156 2.18 1.53 -6.22
CA VAL A 156 3.62 1.40 -6.52
C VAL A 156 4.16 2.70 -7.09
N ASP A 157 3.48 3.30 -8.06
CA ASP A 157 3.88 4.56 -8.67
C ASP A 157 3.96 5.68 -7.63
N TYR A 158 2.96 5.79 -6.76
CA TYR A 158 2.96 6.78 -5.70
C TYR A 158 4.11 6.56 -4.72
N THR A 159 4.36 5.34 -4.26
CA THR A 159 5.40 5.03 -3.27
C THR A 159 6.83 5.05 -3.82
N THR A 160 7.01 4.63 -5.07
CA THR A 160 8.30 4.68 -5.76
C THR A 160 8.67 6.12 -6.11
N ASN A 161 7.72 6.94 -6.60
CA ASN A 161 7.97 8.37 -6.81
C ASN A 161 8.03 9.15 -5.47
N SER A 162 7.32 8.69 -4.43
CA SER A 162 7.43 9.23 -3.07
C SER A 162 8.65 8.73 -2.31
N ALA A 163 9.61 8.05 -2.96
CA ALA A 163 10.97 7.93 -2.44
C ALA A 163 11.60 9.33 -2.14
N GLN A 164 10.96 10.42 -2.57
CA GLN A 164 11.27 11.81 -2.23
C GLN A 164 10.54 12.37 -0.99
N ALA A 165 9.64 11.62 -0.35
CA ALA A 165 8.97 12.00 0.90
C ALA A 165 9.34 11.01 2.04
N SER A 166 10.15 11.47 2.99
CA SER A 166 10.75 10.65 4.07
C SER A 166 9.76 9.89 4.96
N SER A 167 8.49 10.29 4.98
CA SER A 167 7.44 9.62 5.78
C SER A 167 6.80 8.40 5.11
N GLN A 168 6.96 8.24 3.79
CA GLN A 168 6.25 7.22 2.99
C GLN A 168 7.15 6.09 2.49
N SER A 169 8.47 6.20 2.69
CA SER A 169 9.43 5.12 2.47
C SER A 169 10.12 4.75 3.78
N ARG A 170 10.05 3.47 4.16
CA ARG A 170 10.64 2.94 5.39
C ARG A 170 11.63 1.85 5.05
N THR A 171 12.82 1.95 5.62
CA THR A 171 13.85 0.92 5.49
C THR A 171 13.80 -0.03 6.67
N TYR A 172 14.18 -1.29 6.44
CA TYR A 172 14.44 -2.27 7.49
C TYR A 172 15.87 -2.82 7.33
N ARG A 173 16.47 -3.22 8.46
CA ARG A 173 17.78 -3.89 8.50
C ARG A 173 17.56 -5.40 8.42
N THR A 174 18.30 -6.03 7.52
CA THR A 174 18.40 -7.47 7.35
C THR A 174 19.42 -8.07 8.31
#